data_AF-A0A831XTB1-F1
#
_entry.id   AF-A0A831XTB1-F1
#
_cell.length_a   1.000
_cell.length_b   1.000
_cell.length_c   1.000
_cell.angle_alpha   90.00
_cell.angle_beta   90.00
_cell.angle_gamma   90.00
#
_symmetry.space_group_name_H-M   'P 1'
#
loop_
_entity.id
_entity.type
_entity.pdbx_description
1 polymer ?
#
loop_
_entity_poly.entity_id
_entity_poly.type
_entity_poly.pdbx_seq_one_letter_code
_entity_poly.pdbx_strand_id
1 'polypeptide(L)'
;MGKASAKASSPKRPMGAWAGAIALFVLAFAIRYVGISWSLPNETHYYSYHPDEWLVLLASYFVMNPYAGDWLPGFYNYGTLPMTLWSAWLHWLSAFGVITPLPENPTPLQLAQLRADLLLWARVLTALLGAGTAVVVARTLALVAGERAGLFAGLALALAPAFVVHSRFQTVDVPTTFFVALTFYQSVALWNAPNRWRTLLWGAFWAGCAAGSKYNAGLAILALWVSWGLLTRRDAGGWYGMLGGILASAGVALLTFLLACPGSWADSEKFWRDFRYEVRHVKQGHGEIFTDTGLGWVYHLYPNLTTGFTLTGLVLGLMGWFWAGRRERALWGIALASLAYYLLIGSAEVRFMRYTFPLFPTLAIGLGLWVSEAAGKLQRAGRWLIPVVLMVQAVYTTDYTLCMVRPDARDQAVEWIRENISERSVIAFPTVPWFYTPPLFPETGELFWEERLKAMQAFEGRYRLVSLAPPEWSAENLRLHQPDYVLISEFEARDVARIGRPDYRAFMQALQQDYVLLETFSNGPALVGNRNSLPHDMLYICPEVMLWGRKTVVEDELNTGGAP
;
A
#
# COMPACT_ATOMS: atom_id res chain seq x y z
N MET A 1 -50.53 31.71 36.03
CA MET A 1 -50.52 30.39 35.37
C MET A 1 -49.34 30.35 34.40
N GLY A 2 -48.26 29.70 34.80
CA GLY A 2 -46.97 29.72 34.10
C GLY A 2 -46.93 28.79 32.89
N LYS A 3 -46.35 29.28 31.79
CA LYS A 3 -46.02 28.48 30.59
C LYS A 3 -44.85 27.56 30.91
N ALA A 4 -45.10 26.25 30.92
CA ALA A 4 -44.07 25.23 31.05
C ALA A 4 -43.20 25.21 29.78
N SER A 5 -41.94 25.60 29.94
CA SER A 5 -40.89 25.45 28.94
C SER A 5 -40.46 23.97 28.87
N ALA A 6 -40.75 23.32 27.75
CA ALA A 6 -40.23 21.99 27.47
C ALA A 6 -38.74 22.10 27.11
N LYS A 7 -37.87 21.80 28.08
CA LYS A 7 -36.43 21.60 27.84
C LYS A 7 -36.25 20.39 26.91
N ALA A 8 -35.79 20.64 25.69
CA ALA A 8 -35.27 19.61 24.81
C ALA A 8 -34.06 18.94 25.49
N SER A 9 -34.20 17.67 25.86
CA SER A 9 -33.10 16.85 26.35
C SER A 9 -32.12 16.59 25.21
N SER A 10 -30.89 17.05 25.34
CA SER A 10 -29.79 16.66 24.47
C SER A 10 -29.59 15.13 24.54
N PRO A 11 -29.40 14.42 23.41
CA PRO A 11 -29.10 13.01 23.46
C PRO A 11 -27.70 12.84 24.07
N LYS A 12 -27.64 12.35 25.31
CA LYS A 12 -26.38 11.92 25.93
C LYS A 12 -25.79 10.83 25.03
N ARG A 13 -24.70 11.15 24.31
CA ARG A 13 -23.91 10.13 23.61
C ARG A 13 -23.36 9.19 24.69
N PRO A 14 -23.68 7.89 24.68
CA PRO A 14 -23.28 7.00 25.76
C PRO A 14 -21.74 6.90 25.77
N MET A 15 -21.13 7.06 26.95
CA MET A 15 -19.68 6.92 27.16
C MET A 15 -19.11 5.62 26.56
N GLY A 16 -19.93 4.56 26.45
CA GLY A 16 -19.55 3.28 25.84
C GLY A 16 -19.21 3.34 24.34
N ALA A 17 -19.74 4.31 23.59
CA ALA A 17 -19.43 4.44 22.16
C ALA A 17 -17.95 4.80 21.98
N TRP A 18 -17.44 5.79 22.72
CA TRP A 18 -16.03 6.22 22.62
C TRP A 18 -15.05 5.12 23.04
N ALA A 19 -15.36 4.38 24.11
CA ALA A 19 -14.57 3.23 24.53
C ALA A 19 -14.44 2.16 23.43
N GLY A 20 -15.53 1.87 22.70
CA GLY A 20 -15.51 0.92 21.59
C GLY A 20 -14.64 1.37 20.41
N ALA A 21 -14.67 2.66 20.05
CA ALA A 21 -13.78 3.17 18.99
C ALA A 21 -12.30 3.18 19.40
N ILE A 22 -12.00 3.51 20.65
CA ILE A 22 -10.63 3.47 21.18
C ILE A 22 -10.13 2.02 21.17
N ALA A 23 -10.93 1.06 21.63
CA ALA A 23 -10.56 -0.35 21.60
C ALA A 23 -10.31 -0.85 20.16
N LEU A 24 -11.18 -0.49 19.20
CA LEU A 24 -10.99 -0.82 17.80
C LEU A 24 -9.72 -0.19 17.22
N PHE A 25 -9.45 1.08 17.54
CA PHE A 25 -8.24 1.78 17.10
C PHE A 25 -6.99 1.07 17.63
N VAL A 26 -6.94 0.81 18.94
CA VAL A 26 -5.81 0.15 19.59
C VAL A 26 -5.58 -1.25 19.00
N LEU A 27 -6.64 -2.03 18.80
CA LEU A 27 -6.55 -3.34 18.15
C LEU A 27 -6.00 -3.21 16.72
N ALA A 28 -6.58 -2.33 15.91
CA ALA A 28 -6.17 -2.14 14.51
C ALA A 28 -4.71 -1.65 14.40
N PHE A 29 -4.27 -0.79 15.31
CA PHE A 29 -2.88 -0.33 15.40
C PHE A 29 -1.95 -1.44 15.87
N ALA A 30 -2.30 -2.19 16.92
CA ALA A 30 -1.49 -3.29 17.44
C ALA A 30 -1.20 -4.35 16.37
N ILE A 31 -2.21 -4.72 15.57
CA ILE A 31 -2.05 -5.63 14.43
C ILE A 31 -1.01 -5.07 13.44
N ARG A 32 -1.09 -3.78 13.09
CA ARG A 32 -0.18 -3.12 12.15
C ARG A 32 1.22 -2.89 12.73
N TYR A 33 1.36 -2.83 14.05
CA TYR A 33 2.64 -2.64 14.71
C TYR A 33 3.52 -3.90 14.65
N VAL A 34 2.92 -5.10 14.70
CA VAL A 34 3.66 -6.35 14.52
C VAL A 34 4.23 -6.42 13.10
N GLY A 35 5.55 -6.59 12.95
CA GLY A 35 6.24 -6.63 11.66
C GLY A 35 6.53 -5.25 11.03
N ILE A 36 6.32 -4.15 11.76
CA ILE A 36 6.56 -2.79 11.24
C ILE A 36 8.04 -2.49 10.95
N SER A 37 8.95 -3.24 11.58
CA SER A 37 10.40 -3.14 11.40
C SER A 37 10.94 -3.97 10.23
N TRP A 38 10.07 -4.64 9.47
CA TRP A 38 10.46 -5.47 8.34
C TRP A 38 11.36 -4.70 7.36
N SER A 39 12.49 -5.29 6.98
CA SER A 39 13.45 -4.71 6.02
C SER A 39 13.94 -3.29 6.33
N LEU A 40 13.97 -2.87 7.59
CA LEU A 40 14.61 -1.60 7.92
C LEU A 40 16.10 -1.66 7.56
N PRO A 41 16.68 -0.58 6.99
CA PRO A 41 18.11 -0.50 6.73
C PRO A 41 18.95 -0.90 7.94
N ASN A 42 20.02 -1.66 7.70
CA ASN A 42 20.93 -2.18 8.72
C ASN A 42 22.32 -2.41 8.12
N GLU A 43 23.20 -3.11 8.84
CA GLU A 43 24.58 -3.40 8.42
C GLU A 43 24.70 -4.26 7.16
N THR A 44 23.68 -5.04 6.82
CA THR A 44 23.66 -5.88 5.63
C THR A 44 23.11 -5.13 4.41
N HIS A 45 22.15 -4.23 4.60
CA HIS A 45 21.56 -3.44 3.51
C HIS A 45 21.17 -2.02 3.95
N TYR A 46 21.55 -0.99 3.18
CA TYR A 46 21.32 0.43 3.52
C TYR A 46 19.99 1.01 3.03
N TYR A 47 19.06 0.14 2.67
CA TYR A 47 17.80 0.47 1.99
C TYR A 47 16.66 -0.42 2.48
N SER A 48 15.41 -0.05 2.15
CA SER A 48 14.24 -0.90 2.41
C SER A 48 13.96 -1.81 1.22
N TYR A 49 13.50 -3.03 1.49
CA TYR A 49 13.03 -3.97 0.48
C TYR A 49 11.72 -3.57 -0.20
N HIS A 50 11.18 -2.39 0.11
CA HIS A 50 10.09 -1.77 -0.64
C HIS A 50 10.63 -0.63 -1.55
N PRO A 51 10.36 -0.66 -2.88
CA PRO A 51 10.98 0.26 -3.83
C PRO A 51 10.60 1.74 -3.61
N ASP A 52 9.34 2.00 -3.29
CA ASP A 52 8.82 3.37 -3.22
C ASP A 52 9.24 4.10 -1.93
N GLU A 53 9.61 3.39 -0.86
CA GLU A 53 9.82 4.01 0.45
C GLU A 53 11.00 4.98 0.46
N TRP A 54 12.08 4.62 -0.24
CA TRP A 54 13.26 5.48 -0.30
C TRP A 54 12.97 6.80 -1.02
N LEU A 55 12.23 6.75 -2.13
CA LEU A 55 11.83 7.94 -2.88
C LEU A 55 10.91 8.86 -2.07
N VAL A 56 9.94 8.28 -1.36
CA VAL A 56 9.01 9.03 -0.51
C VAL A 56 9.72 9.61 0.72
N LEU A 57 10.67 8.87 1.31
CA LEU A 57 11.48 9.36 2.42
C LEU A 57 12.38 10.51 1.97
N LEU A 58 13.04 10.40 0.82
CA LEU A 58 13.85 11.47 0.23
C LEU A 58 13.05 12.76 0.11
N ALA A 59 11.87 12.69 -0.53
CA ALA A 59 11.00 13.85 -0.69
C ALA A 59 10.50 14.42 0.64
N SER A 60 10.09 13.57 1.58
CA SER A 60 9.44 14.01 2.82
C SER A 60 10.39 14.46 3.92
N TYR A 61 11.63 13.97 4.00
CA TYR A 61 12.56 14.36 5.07
C TYR A 61 13.78 15.12 4.56
N PHE A 62 14.38 14.69 3.46
CA PHE A 62 15.65 15.27 2.99
C PHE A 62 15.46 16.46 2.05
N VAL A 63 14.29 16.60 1.42
CA VAL A 63 13.96 17.73 0.54
C VAL A 63 13.01 18.73 1.21
N MET A 64 11.98 18.24 1.89
CA MET A 64 10.98 19.10 2.54
C MET A 64 11.24 19.30 4.01
N ASN A 65 11.04 20.53 4.49
CA ASN A 65 10.93 20.86 5.90
C ASN A 65 9.91 22.01 6.09
N PRO A 66 8.63 21.69 6.37
CA PRO A 66 7.58 22.65 6.66
C PRO A 66 7.92 23.68 7.74
N TYR A 67 8.72 23.29 8.74
CA TYR A 67 9.12 24.19 9.83
C TYR A 67 10.18 25.21 9.40
N ALA A 68 10.94 24.91 8.35
CA ALA A 68 11.90 25.83 7.72
C ALA A 68 11.29 26.64 6.57
N GLY A 69 10.05 26.35 6.18
CA GLY A 69 9.39 27.00 5.03
C GLY A 69 9.55 26.25 3.71
N ASP A 70 10.12 25.05 3.72
CA ASP A 70 10.33 24.22 2.54
C ASP A 70 9.16 23.25 2.33
N TRP A 71 8.20 23.66 1.48
CA TRP A 71 6.94 22.95 1.24
C TRP A 71 6.89 22.15 -0.06
N LEU A 72 7.92 22.24 -0.91
CA LEU A 72 7.92 21.66 -2.25
C LEU A 72 8.72 20.34 -2.27
N PRO A 73 8.11 19.19 -2.60
CA PRO A 73 8.79 17.89 -2.60
C PRO A 73 9.77 17.72 -3.77
N GLY A 74 9.63 18.53 -4.83
CA GLY A 74 10.38 18.35 -6.06
C GLY A 74 10.10 17.00 -6.77
N PHE A 75 9.03 16.32 -6.40
CA PHE A 75 8.59 15.03 -6.96
C PHE A 75 7.07 14.97 -6.88
N TYR A 76 6.40 14.91 -8.04
CA TYR A 76 4.93 15.04 -8.13
C TYR A 76 4.26 13.87 -8.85
N ASN A 77 4.87 12.68 -8.80
CA ASN A 77 4.18 11.47 -9.25
C ASN A 77 3.03 11.08 -8.29
N TYR A 78 3.12 11.54 -7.04
CA TYR A 78 2.06 11.47 -6.05
C TYR A 78 1.67 12.88 -5.61
N GLY A 79 0.48 13.01 -5.00
CA GLY A 79 0.10 14.25 -4.36
C GLY A 79 1.00 14.54 -3.14
N THR A 80 1.24 15.82 -2.84
CA THR A 80 2.20 16.25 -1.82
C THR A 80 1.73 16.02 -0.38
N LEU A 81 0.42 15.85 -0.12
CA LEU A 81 -0.11 15.85 1.25
C LEU A 81 0.52 14.78 2.16
N PRO A 82 0.64 13.49 1.77
CA PRO A 82 1.28 12.50 2.62
C PRO A 82 2.74 12.85 2.93
N MET A 83 3.47 13.40 1.95
CA MET A 83 4.85 13.85 2.13
C MET A 83 4.92 14.99 3.14
N THR A 84 4.02 15.97 3.07
CA THR A 84 3.93 17.03 4.08
C THR A 84 3.62 16.49 5.47
N LEU A 85 2.71 15.51 5.59
CA LEU A 85 2.36 14.89 6.88
C LEU A 85 3.55 14.14 7.48
N TRP A 86 4.26 13.33 6.68
CA TRP A 86 5.49 12.68 7.13
C TRP A 86 6.58 13.70 7.46
N SER A 87 6.74 14.74 6.64
CA SER A 87 7.76 15.77 6.87
C SER A 87 7.54 16.48 8.20
N ALA A 88 6.31 16.93 8.47
CA ALA A 88 5.96 17.55 9.73
C ALA A 88 6.15 16.57 10.90
N TRP A 89 5.71 15.32 10.77
CA TRP A 89 5.85 14.29 11.78
C TRP A 89 7.31 13.98 12.13
N LEU A 90 8.15 13.72 11.13
CA LEU A 90 9.54 13.32 11.30
C LEU A 90 10.39 14.47 11.83
N HIS A 91 10.26 15.68 11.27
CA HIS A 91 10.99 16.85 11.78
C HIS A 91 10.57 17.21 13.21
N TRP A 92 9.29 17.04 13.55
CA TRP A 92 8.83 17.19 14.92
C TRP A 92 9.52 16.17 15.84
N LEU A 93 9.54 14.89 15.48
CA LEU A 93 10.24 13.86 16.27
C LEU A 93 11.75 14.11 16.40
N SER A 94 12.42 14.56 15.32
CA SER A 94 13.83 14.95 15.35
C SER A 94 14.07 16.13 16.30
N ALA A 95 13.19 17.13 16.31
CA ALA A 95 13.31 18.30 17.20
C ALA A 95 13.16 17.94 18.69
N PHE A 96 12.42 16.88 19.01
CA PHE A 96 12.28 16.36 20.37
C PHE A 96 13.33 15.29 20.74
N GLY A 97 14.30 15.02 19.86
CA GLY A 97 15.37 14.06 20.11
C GLY A 97 14.95 12.59 20.07
N VAL A 98 13.79 12.28 19.48
CA VAL A 98 13.35 10.89 19.26
C VAL A 98 14.14 10.25 18.13
N ILE A 99 14.50 11.05 17.10
CA ILE A 99 15.35 10.64 15.99
C ILE A 99 16.72 11.26 16.19
N THR A 100 17.74 10.43 16.29
CA THR A 100 19.09 10.87 16.63
C THR A 100 19.71 11.61 15.44
N PRO A 101 20.25 12.84 15.62
CA PRO A 101 20.92 13.54 14.55
C PRO A 101 22.23 12.86 14.18
N LEU A 102 22.65 13.04 12.93
CA LEU A 102 23.94 12.53 12.47
C LEU A 102 25.08 13.36 13.05
N PRO A 103 26.27 12.75 13.28
CA PRO A 103 27.49 13.49 13.51
C PRO A 103 27.91 14.26 12.23
N GLU A 104 28.88 15.18 12.35
CA GLU A 104 29.34 16.01 11.22
C GLU A 104 29.82 15.20 10.01
N ASN A 105 30.48 14.07 10.25
CA ASN A 105 30.98 13.17 9.21
C ASN A 105 30.42 11.76 9.44
N PRO A 106 29.17 11.50 9.01
CA PRO A 106 28.53 10.22 9.27
C PRO A 106 29.11 9.13 8.36
N THR A 107 29.29 7.94 8.92
CA THR A 107 29.60 6.75 8.13
C THR A 107 28.37 6.31 7.31
N PRO A 108 28.55 5.52 6.22
CA PRO A 108 27.42 4.95 5.48
C PRO A 108 26.45 4.16 6.38
N LEU A 109 26.97 3.44 7.38
CA LEU A 109 26.15 2.71 8.35
C LEU A 109 25.33 3.65 9.24
N GLN A 110 25.90 4.77 9.70
CA GLN A 110 25.16 5.78 10.47
C GLN A 110 24.05 6.44 9.64
N LEU A 111 24.29 6.67 8.35
CA LEU A 111 23.27 7.14 7.41
C LEU A 111 22.14 6.09 7.25
N ALA A 112 22.50 4.81 7.14
CA ALA A 112 21.52 3.72 7.08
C ALA A 112 20.68 3.64 8.37
N GLN A 113 21.31 3.77 9.54
CA GLN A 113 20.61 3.80 10.84
C GLN A 113 19.63 4.97 10.93
N LEU A 114 20.03 6.18 10.52
CA LEU A 114 19.09 7.31 10.43
C LEU A 114 17.91 6.99 9.49
N ARG A 115 18.17 6.41 8.31
CA ARG A 115 17.10 6.02 7.37
C ARG A 115 16.16 4.99 8.01
N ALA A 116 16.68 4.05 8.78
CA ALA A 116 15.88 3.06 9.50
C ALA A 116 14.96 3.71 10.54
N ASP A 117 15.47 4.62 11.36
CA ASP A 117 14.68 5.35 12.36
C ASP A 117 13.59 6.20 11.69
N LEU A 118 13.93 6.91 10.61
CA LEU A 118 12.99 7.71 9.84
C LEU A 118 11.88 6.85 9.23
N LEU A 119 12.24 5.74 8.57
CA LEU A 119 11.27 4.81 7.98
C LEU A 119 10.37 4.21 9.05
N LEU A 120 10.91 3.78 10.19
CA LEU A 120 10.12 3.24 11.29
C LEU A 120 9.03 4.23 11.72
N TRP A 121 9.40 5.48 11.99
CA TRP A 121 8.43 6.49 12.42
C TRP A 121 7.47 6.94 11.32
N ALA A 122 7.90 6.94 10.05
CA ALA A 122 7.01 7.19 8.92
C ALA A 122 5.96 6.07 8.74
N ARG A 123 6.38 4.81 8.93
CA ARG A 123 5.49 3.64 8.95
C ARG A 123 4.54 3.69 10.14
N VAL A 124 4.97 4.16 11.32
CA VAL A 124 4.08 4.38 12.48
C VAL A 124 2.95 5.35 12.13
N LEU A 125 3.26 6.48 11.48
CA LEU A 125 2.22 7.42 11.03
C LEU A 125 1.23 6.75 10.06
N THR A 126 1.75 5.96 9.11
CA THR A 126 0.92 5.20 8.17
C THR A 126 0.02 4.20 8.88
N ALA A 127 0.55 3.47 9.87
CA ALA A 127 -0.20 2.53 10.69
C ALA A 127 -1.30 3.21 11.51
N LEU A 128 -1.04 4.41 12.06
CA LEU A 128 -2.03 5.22 12.76
C LEU A 128 -3.17 5.64 11.83
N LEU A 129 -2.86 6.07 10.59
CA LEU A 129 -3.88 6.39 9.58
C LEU A 129 -4.68 5.15 9.14
N GLY A 130 -4.02 4.01 8.98
CA GLY A 130 -4.67 2.72 8.71
C GLY A 130 -5.63 2.30 9.83
N ALA A 131 -5.22 2.42 11.09
CA ALA A 131 -6.08 2.17 12.25
C ALA A 131 -7.23 3.18 12.36
N GLY A 132 -6.96 4.46 12.09
CA GLY A 132 -7.96 5.51 12.01
C GLY A 132 -9.02 5.22 10.95
N THR A 133 -8.62 4.66 9.81
CA THR A 133 -9.55 4.27 8.73
C THR A 133 -10.56 3.24 9.23
N ALA A 134 -10.14 2.25 10.01
CA ALA A 134 -11.04 1.26 10.61
C ALA A 134 -12.11 1.90 11.51
N VAL A 135 -11.72 2.88 12.32
CA VAL A 135 -12.64 3.64 13.17
C VAL A 135 -13.61 4.48 12.34
N VAL A 136 -13.12 5.18 11.31
CA VAL A 136 -13.94 6.01 10.43
C VAL A 136 -14.99 5.16 9.70
N VAL A 137 -14.60 3.98 9.19
CA VAL A 137 -15.51 3.02 8.57
C VAL A 137 -16.57 2.53 9.56
N ALA A 138 -16.16 2.18 10.78
CA ALA A 138 -17.10 1.76 11.82
C ALA A 138 -18.13 2.84 12.14
N ARG A 139 -17.67 4.09 12.29
CA ARG A 139 -18.55 5.23 12.54
C ARG A 139 -19.46 5.54 11.38
N THR A 140 -18.98 5.40 10.14
CA THR A 140 -19.78 5.63 8.93
C THR A 140 -21.01 4.73 8.92
N LEU A 141 -20.83 3.43 9.15
CA LEU A 141 -21.96 2.49 9.16
C LEU A 141 -22.81 2.62 10.42
N ALA A 142 -22.22 2.92 11.58
CA ALA A 142 -22.96 3.10 12.82
C ALA A 142 -24.04 4.20 12.73
N LEU A 143 -23.82 5.23 11.90
CA LEU A 143 -24.80 6.31 11.66
C LEU A 143 -26.14 5.85 11.10
N VAL A 144 -26.18 4.69 10.41
CA VAL A 144 -27.37 4.21 9.70
C VAL A 144 -27.79 2.78 10.06
N ALA A 145 -26.86 1.96 10.56
CA ALA A 145 -27.10 0.55 10.85
C ALA A 145 -26.80 0.13 12.29
N GLY A 146 -26.45 1.09 13.18
CA GLY A 146 -26.18 0.88 14.60
C GLY A 146 -24.73 0.51 14.93
N GLU A 147 -24.34 0.69 16.20
CA GLU A 147 -22.97 0.53 16.69
C GLU A 147 -22.39 -0.86 16.44
N ARG A 148 -23.20 -1.92 16.52
CA ARG A 148 -22.77 -3.29 16.25
C ARG A 148 -22.37 -3.49 14.79
N ALA A 149 -23.20 -3.07 13.84
CA ALA A 149 -22.88 -3.13 12.41
C ALA A 149 -21.61 -2.34 12.11
N GLY A 150 -21.50 -1.15 12.70
CA GLY A 150 -20.29 -0.33 12.65
C GLY A 150 -19.04 -1.08 13.12
N LEU A 151 -19.08 -1.67 14.31
CA LEU A 151 -17.95 -2.44 14.85
C LEU A 151 -17.50 -3.55 13.89
N PHE A 152 -18.42 -4.32 13.33
CA PHE A 152 -18.07 -5.39 12.38
C PHE A 152 -17.49 -4.88 11.07
N ALA A 153 -17.97 -3.74 10.54
CA ALA A 153 -17.33 -3.08 9.41
C ALA A 153 -15.92 -2.59 9.75
N GLY A 154 -15.74 -2.01 10.94
CA GLY A 154 -14.43 -1.60 11.43
C GLY A 154 -13.45 -2.76 11.57
N LEU A 155 -13.90 -3.88 12.16
CA LEU A 155 -13.09 -5.10 12.29
C LEU A 155 -12.70 -5.68 10.93
N ALA A 156 -13.62 -5.69 9.95
CA ALA A 156 -13.31 -6.15 8.60
C ALA A 156 -12.20 -5.33 7.94
N LEU A 157 -12.15 -4.01 8.18
CA LEU A 157 -11.06 -3.17 7.69
C LEU A 157 -9.78 -3.31 8.54
N ALA A 158 -9.92 -3.49 9.85
CA ALA A 158 -8.81 -3.70 10.76
C ALA A 158 -8.04 -4.99 10.42
N LEU A 159 -8.74 -6.01 9.93
CA LEU A 159 -8.25 -7.34 9.54
C LEU A 159 -8.13 -7.54 8.03
N ALA A 160 -8.22 -6.49 7.21
CA ALA A 160 -8.07 -6.62 5.76
C ALA A 160 -6.59 -6.92 5.39
N PRO A 161 -6.24 -8.12 4.88
CA PRO A 161 -4.85 -8.59 4.84
C PRO A 161 -3.86 -7.65 4.13
N ALA A 162 -4.16 -7.24 2.88
CA ALA A 162 -3.25 -6.34 2.17
C ALA A 162 -3.24 -4.93 2.75
N PHE A 163 -4.36 -4.45 3.27
CA PHE A 163 -4.41 -3.12 3.88
C PHE A 163 -3.57 -3.07 5.17
N VAL A 164 -3.52 -4.18 5.91
CA VAL A 164 -2.64 -4.33 7.08
C VAL A 164 -1.17 -4.37 6.66
N VAL A 165 -0.80 -5.17 5.66
CA VAL A 165 0.57 -5.19 5.10
C VAL A 165 1.02 -3.80 4.66
N HIS A 166 0.25 -3.14 3.79
CA HIS A 166 0.62 -1.85 3.25
C HIS A 166 0.48 -0.68 4.25
N SER A 167 -0.16 -0.90 5.42
CA SER A 167 -0.10 0.06 6.53
C SER A 167 1.29 0.11 7.20
N ARG A 168 2.19 -0.81 6.83
CA ARG A 168 3.57 -0.89 7.33
C ARG A 168 4.61 -0.41 6.32
N PHE A 169 4.18 0.24 5.25
CA PHE A 169 5.09 0.90 4.29
C PHE A 169 4.83 2.40 4.30
N GLN A 170 5.89 3.20 4.14
CA GLN A 170 5.79 4.62 3.85
C GLN A 170 5.32 4.83 2.39
N THR A 171 4.04 4.56 2.14
CA THR A 171 3.39 4.70 0.82
C THR A 171 2.11 5.50 0.93
N VAL A 172 1.75 6.19 -0.16
CA VAL A 172 0.63 7.15 -0.18
C VAL A 172 -0.75 6.49 -0.21
N ASP A 173 -0.84 5.17 -0.38
CA ASP A 173 -2.08 4.41 -0.55
C ASP A 173 -2.97 4.37 0.71
N VAL A 174 -2.37 4.14 1.88
CA VAL A 174 -3.10 4.09 3.15
C VAL A 174 -3.56 5.48 3.60
N PRO A 175 -2.71 6.54 3.56
CA PRO A 175 -3.16 7.92 3.79
C PRO A 175 -4.30 8.34 2.86
N THR A 176 -4.21 8.01 1.56
CA THR A 176 -5.29 8.27 0.59
C THR A 176 -6.59 7.62 1.03
N THR A 177 -6.55 6.34 1.41
CA THR A 177 -7.73 5.57 1.83
C THR A 177 -8.37 6.15 3.09
N PHE A 178 -7.57 6.64 4.03
CA PHE A 178 -8.06 7.34 5.22
C PHE A 178 -8.89 8.58 4.86
N PHE A 179 -8.38 9.44 3.97
CA PHE A 179 -9.12 10.63 3.53
C PHE A 179 -10.38 10.29 2.72
N VAL A 180 -10.33 9.25 1.87
CA VAL A 180 -11.52 8.72 1.19
C VAL A 180 -12.58 8.25 2.20
N ALA A 181 -12.17 7.53 3.24
CA ALA A 181 -13.08 7.08 4.30
C ALA A 181 -13.72 8.27 5.06
N LEU A 182 -12.96 9.35 5.31
CA LEU A 182 -13.51 10.58 5.92
C LEU A 182 -14.52 11.27 5.00
N THR A 183 -14.28 11.32 3.69
CA THR A 183 -15.26 11.81 2.71
C THR A 183 -16.53 10.95 2.73
N PHE A 184 -16.40 9.63 2.78
CA PHE A 184 -17.52 8.70 2.89
C PHE A 184 -18.31 8.91 4.18
N TYR A 185 -17.63 9.03 5.33
CA TYR A 185 -18.27 9.36 6.61
C TYR A 185 -19.12 10.62 6.52
N GLN A 186 -18.57 11.71 5.96
CA GLN A 186 -19.30 12.96 5.80
C GLN A 186 -20.51 12.81 4.86
N SER A 187 -20.39 12.02 3.78
CA SER A 187 -21.48 11.78 2.85
C SER A 187 -22.70 11.11 3.49
N VAL A 188 -22.48 10.26 4.50
CA VAL A 188 -23.53 9.60 5.27
C VAL A 188 -24.02 10.53 6.38
N ALA A 189 -23.11 11.20 7.09
CA ALA A 189 -23.43 12.14 8.16
C ALA A 189 -24.34 13.30 7.70
N LEU A 190 -24.28 13.69 6.42
CA LEU A 190 -25.17 14.70 5.82
C LEU A 190 -26.66 14.44 6.08
N TRP A 191 -27.07 13.18 6.15
CA TRP A 191 -28.47 12.80 6.28
C TRP A 191 -29.08 13.18 7.63
N ASN A 192 -28.25 13.24 8.67
CA ASN A 192 -28.66 13.51 10.05
C ASN A 192 -27.98 14.76 10.65
N ALA A 193 -27.19 15.49 9.86
CA ALA A 193 -26.41 16.61 10.36
C ALA A 193 -27.29 17.82 10.73
N PRO A 194 -27.12 18.42 11.93
CA PRO A 194 -27.79 19.65 12.31
C PRO A 194 -27.47 20.83 11.38
N ASN A 195 -26.24 20.88 10.88
CA ASN A 195 -25.80 21.84 9.87
C ASN A 195 -25.19 21.07 8.68
N ARG A 196 -26.00 20.87 7.64
CA ARG A 196 -25.60 20.09 6.47
C ARG A 196 -24.57 20.78 5.59
N TRP A 197 -24.61 22.12 5.49
CA TRP A 197 -23.59 22.88 4.75
C TRP A 197 -22.22 22.68 5.37
N ARG A 198 -22.09 22.82 6.69
CA ARG A 198 -20.83 22.56 7.38
C ARG A 198 -20.34 21.14 7.14
N THR A 199 -21.21 20.14 7.22
CA THR A 199 -20.85 18.75 6.95
C THR A 199 -20.41 18.53 5.50
N LEU A 200 -21.11 19.15 4.54
CA LEU A 200 -20.77 19.12 3.11
C LEU A 200 -19.37 19.69 2.86
N LEU A 201 -19.08 20.88 3.39
CA LEU A 201 -17.79 21.55 3.19
C LEU A 201 -16.63 20.81 3.87
N TRP A 202 -16.84 20.23 5.05
CA TRP A 202 -15.84 19.34 5.65
C TRP A 202 -15.63 18.06 4.83
N GLY A 203 -16.69 17.50 4.25
CA GLY A 203 -16.55 16.39 3.31
C GLY A 203 -15.70 16.78 2.11
N ALA A 204 -15.94 17.97 1.56
CA ALA A 204 -15.20 18.50 0.42
C ALA A 204 -13.72 18.73 0.74
N PHE A 205 -13.43 19.25 1.93
CA PHE A 205 -12.06 19.35 2.45
C PHE A 205 -11.36 17.98 2.44
N TRP A 206 -11.98 16.94 3.00
CA TRP A 206 -11.40 15.60 2.97
C TRP A 206 -11.24 15.01 1.56
N ALA A 207 -12.17 15.33 0.64
CA ALA A 207 -12.04 14.92 -0.76
C ALA A 207 -10.85 15.61 -1.46
N GLY A 208 -10.60 16.89 -1.13
CA GLY A 208 -9.41 17.61 -1.56
C GLY A 208 -8.12 17.02 -0.96
N CYS A 209 -8.13 16.60 0.31
CA CYS A 209 -7.01 15.86 0.92
C CYS A 209 -6.76 14.52 0.23
N ALA A 210 -7.82 13.78 -0.14
CA ALA A 210 -7.70 12.55 -0.90
C ALA A 210 -7.05 12.80 -2.27
N ALA A 211 -7.51 13.82 -3.01
CA ALA A 211 -6.90 14.26 -4.27
C ALA A 211 -5.43 14.68 -4.09
N GLY A 212 -5.13 15.38 -3.00
CA GLY A 212 -3.79 15.80 -2.62
C GLY A 212 -2.89 14.67 -2.14
N SER A 213 -3.41 13.45 -2.00
CA SER A 213 -2.64 12.23 -1.70
C SER A 213 -2.45 11.37 -2.95
N LYS A 214 -3.53 11.12 -3.68
CA LYS A 214 -3.52 10.57 -5.04
C LYS A 214 -4.55 11.29 -5.90
N TYR A 215 -4.13 11.80 -7.06
CA TYR A 215 -4.97 12.63 -7.92
C TYR A 215 -6.31 11.98 -8.29
N ASN A 216 -6.30 10.67 -8.58
CA ASN A 216 -7.52 9.92 -8.92
C ASN A 216 -8.47 9.70 -7.72
N ALA A 217 -8.00 9.81 -6.48
CA ALA A 217 -8.81 9.65 -5.29
C ALA A 217 -9.72 10.86 -5.01
N GLY A 218 -9.50 11.99 -5.70
CA GLY A 218 -10.43 13.13 -5.70
C GLY A 218 -11.85 12.75 -6.14
N LEU A 219 -12.00 11.65 -6.88
CA LEU A 219 -13.28 11.07 -7.28
C LEU A 219 -14.19 10.72 -6.08
N ALA A 220 -13.64 10.57 -4.87
CA ALA A 220 -14.42 10.38 -3.65
C ALA A 220 -15.46 11.50 -3.41
N ILE A 221 -15.26 12.70 -3.97
CA ILE A 221 -16.23 13.80 -3.90
C ILE A 221 -17.62 13.42 -4.46
N LEU A 222 -17.68 12.46 -5.39
CA LEU A 222 -18.94 11.96 -5.93
C LEU A 222 -19.87 11.42 -4.83
N ALA A 223 -19.33 10.86 -3.75
CA ALA A 223 -20.15 10.38 -2.64
C ALA A 223 -20.94 11.52 -1.99
N LEU A 224 -20.30 12.69 -1.83
CA LEU A 224 -20.94 13.89 -1.29
C LEU A 224 -21.99 14.44 -2.26
N TRP A 225 -21.66 14.55 -3.54
CA TRP A 225 -22.57 15.12 -4.54
C TRP A 225 -23.81 14.28 -4.73
N VAL A 226 -23.68 12.95 -4.74
CA VAL A 226 -24.83 12.04 -4.78
C VAL A 226 -25.69 12.21 -3.53
N SER A 227 -25.11 12.14 -2.33
CA SER A 227 -25.85 12.31 -1.08
C SER A 227 -26.54 13.68 -0.99
N TRP A 228 -25.85 14.75 -1.39
CA TRP A 228 -26.39 16.11 -1.43
C TRP A 228 -27.54 16.25 -2.43
N GLY A 229 -27.39 15.69 -3.63
CA GLY A 229 -28.44 15.68 -4.66
C GLY A 229 -29.70 14.92 -4.21
N LEU A 230 -29.54 13.79 -3.52
CA LEU A 230 -30.66 13.03 -2.97
C LEU A 230 -31.39 13.80 -1.86
N LEU A 231 -30.65 14.46 -0.96
CA LEU A 231 -31.23 15.25 0.13
C LEU A 231 -31.93 16.51 -0.35
N THR A 232 -31.33 17.25 -1.28
CA THR A 232 -31.93 18.48 -1.83
C THR A 232 -33.20 18.21 -2.62
N ARG A 233 -33.28 17.09 -3.36
CA ARG A 233 -34.51 16.63 -3.99
C ARG A 233 -35.59 16.26 -2.97
N ARG A 234 -35.21 15.57 -1.89
CA ARG A 234 -36.13 15.18 -0.81
C ARG A 234 -36.75 16.39 -0.12
N ASP A 235 -35.96 17.43 0.13
CA ASP A 235 -36.39 18.59 0.90
C ASP A 235 -36.90 19.76 0.02
N ALA A 236 -37.21 19.48 -1.24
CA ALA A 236 -37.70 20.45 -2.22
C ALA A 236 -36.81 21.71 -2.38
N GLY A 237 -35.50 21.60 -2.11
CA GLY A 237 -34.54 22.72 -2.13
C GLY A 237 -34.24 23.30 -3.52
N GLY A 238 -34.92 22.81 -4.56
CA GLY A 238 -34.75 23.23 -5.95
C GLY A 238 -33.39 22.88 -6.54
N TRP A 239 -33.25 23.07 -7.85
CA TRP A 239 -31.99 22.80 -8.55
C TRP A 239 -30.89 23.82 -8.19
N TYR A 240 -31.25 25.05 -7.81
CA TYR A 240 -30.31 26.07 -7.35
C TYR A 240 -29.60 25.69 -6.05
N GLY A 241 -30.31 25.13 -5.05
CA GLY A 241 -29.70 24.66 -3.81
C GLY A 241 -28.80 23.45 -4.02
N MET A 242 -29.19 22.55 -4.93
CA MET A 242 -28.35 21.43 -5.37
C MET A 242 -27.05 21.94 -6.02
N LEU A 243 -27.16 22.81 -7.03
CA LEU A 243 -26.02 23.36 -7.76
C LEU A 243 -25.11 24.20 -6.85
N GLY A 244 -25.67 25.05 -5.99
CA GLY A 244 -24.91 25.84 -5.04
C GLY A 244 -24.05 24.98 -4.10
N GLY A 245 -24.59 23.85 -3.61
CA GLY A 245 -23.82 22.91 -2.80
C GLY A 245 -22.72 22.19 -3.58
N ILE A 246 -22.99 21.79 -4.82
CA ILE A 246 -21.97 21.17 -5.71
C ILE A 246 -20.84 22.17 -5.99
N LEU A 247 -21.16 23.41 -6.37
CA LEU A 247 -20.16 24.44 -6.66
C LEU A 247 -19.34 24.82 -5.42
N ALA A 248 -19.99 25.01 -4.27
CA ALA A 248 -19.29 25.33 -3.02
C ALA A 248 -18.36 24.19 -2.58
N SER A 249 -18.83 22.94 -2.64
CA SER A 249 -17.99 21.78 -2.32
C SER A 249 -16.87 21.57 -3.35
N ALA A 250 -17.11 21.77 -4.64
CA ALA A 250 -16.07 21.74 -5.66
C ALA A 250 -14.98 22.80 -5.38
N GLY A 251 -15.39 24.03 -5.04
CA GLY A 251 -14.48 25.12 -4.69
C GLY A 251 -13.63 24.80 -3.45
N VAL A 252 -14.23 24.27 -2.39
CA VAL A 252 -13.47 23.87 -1.17
C VAL A 252 -12.54 22.71 -1.43
N ALA A 253 -12.97 21.69 -2.20
CA ALA A 253 -12.10 20.56 -2.54
C ALA A 253 -10.91 21.00 -3.40
N LEU A 254 -11.15 21.88 -4.38
CA LEU A 254 -10.10 22.45 -5.22
C LEU A 254 -9.13 23.30 -4.40
N LEU A 255 -9.63 24.21 -3.55
CA LEU A 255 -8.78 25.02 -2.68
C LEU A 255 -7.93 24.13 -1.76
N THR A 256 -8.54 23.09 -1.17
CA THR A 256 -7.81 22.15 -0.31
C THR A 256 -6.73 21.40 -1.10
N PHE A 257 -7.02 20.96 -2.32
CA PHE A 257 -6.02 20.33 -3.19
C PHE A 257 -4.85 21.28 -3.50
N LEU A 258 -5.14 22.53 -3.86
CA LEU A 258 -4.11 23.52 -4.19
C LEU A 258 -3.22 23.87 -2.98
N LEU A 259 -3.77 23.86 -1.77
CA LEU A 259 -3.03 24.04 -0.53
C LEU A 259 -2.23 22.79 -0.14
N ALA A 260 -2.82 21.61 -0.35
CA ALA A 260 -2.21 20.32 -0.02
C ALA A 260 -1.14 19.90 -1.04
N CYS A 261 -1.17 20.47 -2.25
CA CYS A 261 -0.24 20.20 -3.35
C CYS A 261 0.26 21.53 -3.95
N PRO A 262 1.04 22.33 -3.18
CA PRO A 262 1.42 23.68 -3.59
C PRO A 262 2.26 23.71 -4.88
N GLY A 263 2.98 22.63 -5.19
CA GLY A 263 3.72 22.50 -6.45
C GLY A 263 2.86 22.66 -7.72
N SER A 264 1.55 22.40 -7.65
CA SER A 264 0.63 22.61 -8.77
C SER A 264 0.57 24.05 -9.28
N TRP A 265 0.92 25.03 -8.44
CA TRP A 265 0.99 26.44 -8.81
C TRP A 265 2.38 27.05 -8.56
N ALA A 266 3.09 26.62 -7.51
CA ALA A 266 4.40 27.16 -7.14
C ALA A 266 5.56 26.57 -7.97
N ASP A 267 5.44 25.33 -8.44
CA ASP A 267 6.44 24.61 -9.26
C ASP A 267 5.75 23.98 -10.48
N SER A 268 4.95 24.81 -11.16
CA SER A 268 3.97 24.36 -12.15
C SER A 268 4.61 23.57 -13.29
N GLU A 269 5.77 23.97 -13.79
CA GLU A 269 6.44 23.29 -14.90
C GLU A 269 6.82 21.84 -14.53
N LYS A 270 7.47 21.68 -13.37
CA LYS A 270 7.87 20.37 -12.85
C LYS A 270 6.67 19.52 -12.50
N PHE A 271 5.66 20.10 -11.85
CA PHE A 271 4.40 19.44 -11.53
C PHE A 271 3.73 18.88 -12.79
N TRP A 272 3.54 19.71 -13.84
CA TRP A 272 2.88 19.26 -15.07
C TRP A 272 3.71 18.25 -15.84
N ARG A 273 5.04 18.29 -15.74
CA ARG A 273 5.92 17.27 -16.33
C ARG A 273 5.70 15.91 -15.65
N ASP A 274 5.79 15.87 -14.32
CA ASP A 274 5.68 14.64 -13.52
C ASP A 274 4.24 14.09 -13.56
N PHE A 275 3.23 14.95 -13.46
CA PHE A 275 1.82 14.56 -13.61
C PHE A 275 1.53 13.95 -15.00
N ARG A 276 2.06 14.54 -16.08
CA ARG A 276 1.92 13.98 -17.44
C ARG A 276 2.73 12.70 -17.63
N TYR A 277 3.85 12.54 -16.93
CA TYR A 277 4.58 11.29 -16.89
C TYR A 277 3.69 10.20 -16.29
N GLU A 278 3.09 10.43 -15.12
CA GLU A 278 2.19 9.45 -14.48
C GLU A 278 0.95 9.12 -15.32
N VAL A 279 0.30 10.12 -15.91
CA VAL A 279 -0.85 9.87 -16.80
C VAL A 279 -0.48 9.01 -18.01
N ARG A 280 0.72 9.18 -18.57
CA ARG A 280 1.23 8.33 -19.66
C ARG A 280 1.61 6.95 -19.14
N HIS A 281 2.31 6.90 -18.02
CA HIS A 281 2.80 5.68 -17.39
C HIS A 281 1.65 4.72 -17.04
N VAL A 282 0.58 5.22 -16.42
CA VAL A 282 -0.63 4.43 -16.11
C VAL A 282 -1.33 3.89 -17.37
N LYS A 283 -1.21 4.59 -18.51
CA LYS A 283 -1.78 4.19 -19.82
C LYS A 283 -0.88 3.26 -20.63
N GLN A 284 0.44 3.36 -20.47
CA GLN A 284 1.42 2.62 -21.28
C GLN A 284 1.92 1.35 -20.56
N GLY A 285 1.71 1.24 -19.26
CA GLY A 285 2.13 0.10 -18.43
C GLY A 285 3.37 0.41 -17.56
N HIS A 286 3.67 -0.51 -16.64
CA HIS A 286 4.83 -0.44 -15.75
C HIS A 286 5.83 -1.53 -16.13
N GLY A 287 6.58 -1.27 -17.21
CA GLY A 287 7.36 -2.31 -17.88
C GLY A 287 6.44 -3.43 -18.38
N GLU A 288 6.88 -4.67 -18.19
CA GLU A 288 6.18 -5.87 -18.68
C GLU A 288 5.29 -6.54 -17.61
N ILE A 289 5.27 -6.00 -16.40
CA ILE A 289 4.60 -6.62 -15.23
C ILE A 289 3.11 -6.87 -15.48
N PHE A 290 2.43 -5.96 -16.18
CA PHE A 290 0.99 -6.07 -16.45
C PHE A 290 0.64 -6.46 -17.89
N THR A 291 1.63 -6.67 -18.75
CA THR A 291 1.43 -7.15 -20.12
C THR A 291 0.71 -8.50 -20.11
N ASP A 292 -0.28 -8.70 -20.98
CA ASP A 292 -1.05 -9.94 -21.11
C ASP A 292 -1.73 -10.44 -19.83
N THR A 293 -2.14 -9.53 -18.94
CA THR A 293 -2.88 -9.87 -17.70
C THR A 293 -4.41 -9.82 -17.86
N GLY A 294 -4.91 -9.71 -19.09
CA GLY A 294 -6.35 -9.70 -19.41
C GLY A 294 -7.03 -8.35 -19.20
N LEU A 295 -8.32 -8.36 -18.81
CA LEU A 295 -9.09 -7.13 -18.54
C LEU A 295 -8.78 -6.59 -17.14
N GLY A 296 -8.44 -5.29 -17.02
CA GLY A 296 -8.06 -4.67 -15.75
C GLY A 296 -9.12 -4.80 -14.65
N TRP A 297 -10.41 -4.68 -14.99
CA TRP A 297 -11.51 -4.90 -14.04
C TRP A 297 -11.51 -6.32 -13.44
N VAL A 298 -11.27 -7.33 -14.28
CA VAL A 298 -11.20 -8.73 -13.84
C VAL A 298 -9.95 -8.95 -12.99
N TYR A 299 -8.80 -8.40 -13.41
CA TYR A 299 -7.55 -8.45 -12.65
C TYR A 299 -7.67 -7.85 -11.25
N HIS A 300 -8.44 -6.76 -11.14
CA HIS A 300 -8.73 -6.16 -9.84
C HIS A 300 -9.65 -7.00 -8.97
N LEU A 301 -10.59 -7.76 -9.53
CA LEU A 301 -11.37 -8.75 -8.75
C LEU A 301 -10.46 -9.90 -8.31
N TYR A 302 -9.73 -10.49 -9.25
CA TYR A 302 -8.78 -11.57 -9.02
C TYR A 302 -7.51 -11.33 -9.85
N PRO A 303 -6.31 -11.24 -9.23
CA PRO A 303 -6.05 -11.63 -7.84
C PRO A 303 -6.16 -10.51 -6.79
N ASN A 304 -6.29 -9.23 -7.17
CA ASN A 304 -6.05 -8.13 -6.21
C ASN A 304 -7.03 -8.11 -5.03
N LEU A 305 -8.34 -7.95 -5.27
CA LEU A 305 -9.33 -7.85 -4.19
C LEU A 305 -9.51 -9.16 -3.42
N THR A 306 -9.44 -10.32 -4.10
CA THR A 306 -9.49 -11.62 -3.45
C THR A 306 -8.31 -11.87 -2.53
N THR A 307 -7.12 -11.38 -2.87
CA THR A 307 -5.94 -11.49 -2.00
C THR A 307 -5.99 -10.45 -0.89
N GLY A 308 -6.34 -9.21 -1.22
CA GLY A 308 -6.23 -8.09 -0.31
C GLY A 308 -7.36 -7.95 0.72
N PHE A 309 -8.56 -8.43 0.39
CA PHE A 309 -9.74 -8.38 1.27
C PHE A 309 -10.33 -9.75 1.58
N THR A 310 -9.71 -10.83 1.07
CA THR A 310 -10.20 -12.23 1.00
C THR A 310 -11.38 -12.42 0.04
N LEU A 311 -11.44 -13.56 -0.63
CA LEU A 311 -12.57 -13.93 -1.50
C LEU A 311 -13.90 -13.91 -0.72
N THR A 312 -13.93 -14.48 0.48
CA THR A 312 -15.12 -14.50 1.34
C THR A 312 -15.54 -13.10 1.77
N GLY A 313 -14.58 -12.23 2.11
CA GLY A 313 -14.83 -10.84 2.46
C GLY A 313 -15.40 -10.04 1.28
N LEU A 314 -14.83 -10.22 0.08
CA LEU A 314 -15.30 -9.60 -1.15
C LEU A 314 -16.75 -10.01 -1.46
N VAL A 315 -17.02 -11.32 -1.51
CA VAL A 315 -18.34 -11.86 -1.87
C VAL A 315 -19.40 -11.42 -0.86
N LEU A 316 -19.19 -11.62 0.45
CA LEU A 316 -20.17 -11.21 1.45
C LEU A 316 -20.29 -9.69 1.58
N GLY A 317 -19.23 -8.94 1.32
CA GLY A 317 -19.27 -7.48 1.26
C GLY A 317 -20.20 -6.99 0.15
N LEU A 318 -20.04 -7.50 -1.07
CA LEU A 318 -20.90 -7.19 -2.22
C LEU A 318 -22.36 -7.65 -1.99
N MET A 319 -22.56 -8.82 -1.40
CA MET A 319 -23.90 -9.32 -1.06
C MET A 319 -24.59 -8.44 0.00
N GLY A 320 -23.84 -7.91 0.97
CA GLY A 320 -24.36 -6.97 1.96
C GLY A 320 -24.87 -5.68 1.32
N TRP A 321 -24.16 -5.15 0.33
CA TRP A 321 -24.64 -4.06 -0.52
C TRP A 321 -25.89 -4.44 -1.30
N PHE A 322 -25.86 -5.59 -1.98
CA PHE A 322 -26.97 -6.03 -2.82
C PHE A 322 -28.26 -6.26 -2.03
N TRP A 323 -28.22 -6.69 -0.77
CA TRP A 323 -29.42 -6.99 0.00
C TRP A 323 -29.86 -5.90 0.97
N ALA A 324 -28.91 -5.25 1.66
CA ALA A 324 -29.20 -4.21 2.64
C ALA A 324 -28.81 -2.81 2.12
N GLY A 325 -27.60 -2.65 1.60
CA GLY A 325 -27.08 -1.34 1.18
C GLY A 325 -27.94 -0.64 0.11
N ARG A 326 -28.52 -1.40 -0.84
CA ARG A 326 -29.44 -0.86 -1.85
C ARG A 326 -30.69 -0.19 -1.26
N ARG A 327 -31.10 -0.57 -0.03
CA ARG A 327 -32.28 -0.02 0.65
C ARG A 327 -31.93 1.23 1.46
N GLU A 328 -30.67 1.37 1.86
CA GLU A 328 -30.16 2.49 2.64
C GLU A 328 -29.66 3.62 1.74
N ARG A 329 -30.55 4.57 1.40
CA ARG A 329 -30.23 5.70 0.51
C ARG A 329 -29.03 6.53 0.97
N ALA A 330 -28.79 6.60 2.27
CA ALA A 330 -27.64 7.30 2.83
C ALA A 330 -26.28 6.73 2.39
N LEU A 331 -26.25 5.47 1.98
CA LEU A 331 -25.05 4.77 1.54
C LEU A 331 -24.83 4.82 0.01
N TRP A 332 -25.81 5.30 -0.77
CA TRP A 332 -25.73 5.28 -2.24
C TRP A 332 -24.59 6.14 -2.79
N GLY A 333 -24.24 7.24 -2.11
CA GLY A 333 -23.09 8.05 -2.49
C GLY A 333 -21.79 7.27 -2.46
N ILE A 334 -21.56 6.49 -1.39
CA ILE A 334 -20.40 5.60 -1.27
C ILE A 334 -20.40 4.57 -2.40
N ALA A 335 -21.52 3.89 -2.63
CA ALA A 335 -21.62 2.87 -3.67
C ALA A 335 -21.29 3.41 -5.07
N LEU A 336 -21.83 4.58 -5.44
CA LEU A 336 -21.58 5.18 -6.75
C LEU A 336 -20.16 5.72 -6.89
N ALA A 337 -19.60 6.34 -5.85
CA ALA A 337 -18.21 6.81 -5.87
C ALA A 337 -17.23 5.63 -5.99
N SER A 338 -17.45 4.55 -5.22
CA SER A 338 -16.65 3.33 -5.31
C SER A 338 -16.80 2.64 -6.66
N LEU A 339 -18.00 2.58 -7.23
CA LEU A 339 -18.21 2.04 -8.58
C LEU A 339 -17.47 2.87 -9.63
N ALA A 340 -17.59 4.20 -9.59
CA ALA A 340 -16.88 5.09 -10.50
C ALA A 340 -15.35 4.93 -10.37
N TYR A 341 -14.85 4.79 -9.14
CA TYR A 341 -13.42 4.56 -8.88
C TYR A 341 -12.96 3.20 -9.40
N TYR A 342 -13.73 2.13 -9.17
CA TYR A 342 -13.46 0.79 -9.70
C TYR A 342 -13.43 0.78 -11.24
N LEU A 343 -14.38 1.47 -11.88
CA LEU A 343 -14.41 1.60 -13.34
C LEU A 343 -13.18 2.35 -13.86
N LEU A 344 -12.75 3.41 -13.16
CA LEU A 344 -11.55 4.16 -13.50
C LEU A 344 -10.28 3.31 -13.41
N ILE A 345 -10.03 2.65 -12.27
CA ILE A 345 -8.79 1.87 -12.09
C ILE A 345 -8.74 0.66 -13.02
N GLY A 346 -9.88 0.01 -13.32
CA GLY A 346 -9.91 -1.12 -14.24
C GLY A 346 -9.69 -0.75 -15.71
N SER A 347 -9.73 0.55 -16.05
CA SER A 347 -9.37 1.07 -17.38
C SER A 347 -7.88 1.36 -17.54
N ALA A 348 -7.08 1.25 -16.48
CA ALA A 348 -5.65 1.47 -16.50
C ALA A 348 -4.86 0.19 -16.88
N GLU A 349 -3.70 0.36 -17.50
CA GLU A 349 -2.78 -0.75 -17.76
C GLU A 349 -1.97 -1.14 -16.53
N VAL A 350 -1.68 -0.17 -15.65
CA VAL A 350 -1.03 -0.43 -14.36
C VAL A 350 -2.07 -0.89 -13.34
N ARG A 351 -1.88 -2.09 -12.78
CA ARG A 351 -2.93 -2.80 -12.04
C ARG A 351 -2.48 -3.30 -10.66
N PHE A 352 -1.62 -2.54 -9.98
CA PHE A 352 -1.17 -2.88 -8.62
C PHE A 352 -2.35 -3.09 -7.66
N MET A 353 -2.21 -4.03 -6.73
CA MET A 353 -3.21 -4.35 -5.72
C MET A 353 -3.52 -3.14 -4.84
N ARG A 354 -2.51 -2.32 -4.51
CA ARG A 354 -2.67 -1.11 -3.71
C ARG A 354 -3.67 -0.10 -4.27
N TYR A 355 -3.91 -0.10 -5.58
CA TYR A 355 -4.92 0.76 -6.22
C TYR A 355 -6.34 0.41 -5.80
N THR A 356 -6.58 -0.76 -5.21
CA THR A 356 -7.91 -1.18 -4.77
C THR A 356 -8.27 -0.68 -3.37
N PHE A 357 -7.34 -0.13 -2.58
CA PHE A 357 -7.59 0.24 -1.17
C PHE A 357 -8.70 1.28 -0.96
N PRO A 358 -8.90 2.29 -1.84
CA PRO A 358 -10.06 3.17 -1.73
C PRO A 358 -11.43 2.45 -1.84
N LEU A 359 -11.45 1.19 -2.30
CA LEU A 359 -12.65 0.33 -2.30
C LEU A 359 -12.83 -0.45 -0.99
N PHE A 360 -11.81 -0.58 -0.14
CA PHE A 360 -11.89 -1.38 1.09
C PHE A 360 -12.92 -0.83 2.09
N PRO A 361 -13.04 0.51 2.30
CA PRO A 361 -14.12 1.07 3.12
C PRO A 361 -15.51 0.61 2.67
N THR A 362 -15.79 0.56 1.37
CA THR A 362 -17.10 0.13 0.87
C THR A 362 -17.34 -1.36 1.10
N LEU A 363 -16.33 -2.22 0.88
CA LEU A 363 -16.46 -3.66 1.11
C LEU A 363 -16.67 -3.98 2.60
N ALA A 364 -15.95 -3.29 3.47
CA ALA A 364 -16.10 -3.39 4.92
C ALA A 364 -17.49 -2.95 5.40
N ILE A 365 -18.02 -1.84 4.87
CA ILE A 365 -19.42 -1.43 5.10
C ILE A 365 -20.40 -2.52 4.67
N GLY A 366 -20.17 -3.11 3.49
CA GLY A 366 -20.92 -4.25 2.97
C GLY A 366 -20.99 -5.42 3.96
N LEU A 367 -19.85 -5.81 4.55
CA LEU A 367 -19.80 -6.86 5.57
C LEU A 367 -20.57 -6.48 6.84
N GLY A 368 -20.39 -5.26 7.35
CA GLY A 368 -21.08 -4.81 8.55
C GLY A 368 -22.61 -4.77 8.41
N LEU A 369 -23.13 -4.53 7.20
CA LEU A 369 -24.57 -4.48 6.93
C LEU A 369 -25.31 -5.79 7.24
N TRP A 370 -24.61 -6.93 7.23
CA TRP A 370 -25.17 -8.22 7.65
C TRP A 370 -25.55 -8.27 9.13
N VAL A 371 -24.89 -7.45 9.95
CA VAL A 371 -25.08 -7.39 11.41
C VAL A 371 -25.95 -6.19 11.81
N SER A 372 -26.58 -5.52 10.83
CA SER A 372 -27.49 -4.39 11.09
C SER A 372 -28.65 -4.79 12.01
N GLU A 373 -29.01 -3.90 12.93
CA GLU A 373 -30.16 -4.09 13.83
C GLU A 373 -31.50 -4.04 13.07
N ALA A 374 -31.52 -3.43 11.89
CA ALA A 374 -32.65 -3.40 10.96
C ALA A 374 -32.68 -4.62 10.00
N ALA A 375 -31.90 -5.67 10.29
CA ALA A 375 -31.73 -6.84 9.43
C ALA A 375 -33.04 -7.60 9.13
N GLY A 376 -33.30 -7.82 7.83
CA GLY A 376 -34.33 -8.75 7.36
C GLY A 376 -34.03 -10.21 7.72
N LYS A 377 -34.96 -11.13 7.38
CA LYS A 377 -34.83 -12.56 7.72
C LYS A 377 -33.54 -13.19 7.17
N LEU A 378 -33.14 -12.85 5.94
CA LEU A 378 -31.93 -13.37 5.29
C LEU A 378 -30.66 -12.86 5.97
N GLN A 379 -30.60 -11.57 6.31
CA GLN A 379 -29.47 -10.98 7.03
C GLN A 379 -29.32 -11.60 8.42
N ARG A 380 -30.44 -11.87 9.12
CA ARG A 380 -30.43 -12.56 10.42
C ARG A 380 -29.88 -13.98 10.35
N ALA A 381 -30.06 -14.68 9.24
CA ALA A 381 -29.46 -15.99 9.02
C ALA A 381 -27.96 -15.89 8.70
N GLY A 382 -27.58 -14.98 7.79
CA GLY A 382 -26.19 -14.83 7.34
C GLY A 382 -25.25 -14.13 8.33
N ARG A 383 -25.76 -13.43 9.35
CA ARG A 383 -24.90 -12.74 10.35
C ARG A 383 -23.92 -13.68 11.07
N TRP A 384 -24.26 -14.97 11.18
CA TRP A 384 -23.39 -15.98 11.81
C TRP A 384 -22.16 -16.31 10.96
N LEU A 385 -22.19 -16.00 9.65
CA LEU A 385 -21.04 -16.16 8.76
C LEU A 385 -20.01 -15.04 8.94
N ILE A 386 -20.41 -13.88 9.49
CA ILE A 386 -19.52 -12.72 9.60
C ILE A 386 -18.33 -12.99 10.53
N PRO A 387 -18.50 -13.56 11.74
CA PRO A 387 -17.35 -13.98 12.55
C PRO A 387 -16.42 -14.96 11.83
N VAL A 388 -16.97 -15.87 11.01
CA VAL A 388 -16.16 -16.81 10.21
C VAL A 388 -15.36 -16.07 9.15
N VAL A 389 -15.96 -15.11 8.43
CA VAL A 389 -15.24 -14.30 7.45
C VAL A 389 -14.17 -13.41 8.10
N LEU A 390 -14.46 -12.84 9.27
CA LEU A 390 -13.45 -12.11 10.04
C LEU A 390 -12.32 -13.04 10.52
N MET A 391 -12.62 -14.28 10.88
CA MET A 391 -11.61 -15.28 11.22
C MET A 391 -10.73 -15.62 10.00
N VAL A 392 -11.34 -15.80 8.81
CA VAL A 392 -10.58 -16.01 7.57
C VAL A 392 -9.68 -14.81 7.28
N GLN A 393 -10.21 -13.58 7.38
CA GLN A 393 -9.41 -12.35 7.25
C GLN A 393 -8.28 -12.28 8.28
N ALA A 394 -8.52 -12.68 9.53
CA ALA A 394 -7.51 -12.74 10.56
C ALA A 394 -6.42 -13.77 10.22
N VAL A 395 -6.77 -14.97 9.75
CA VAL A 395 -5.80 -16.00 9.33
C VAL A 395 -4.92 -15.49 8.18
N TYR A 396 -5.51 -14.91 7.12
CA TYR A 396 -4.74 -14.32 6.02
C TYR A 396 -3.87 -13.15 6.48
N THR A 397 -4.39 -12.29 7.36
CA THR A 397 -3.62 -11.18 7.94
C THR A 397 -2.45 -11.67 8.76
N THR A 398 -2.66 -12.70 9.58
CA THR A 398 -1.59 -13.33 10.35
C THR A 398 -0.54 -13.93 9.43
N ASP A 399 -0.95 -14.67 8.40
CA ASP A 399 -0.02 -15.33 7.49
C ASP A 399 0.85 -14.35 6.70
N TYR A 400 0.25 -13.28 6.16
CA TYR A 400 1.04 -12.22 5.50
C TYR A 400 1.87 -11.41 6.51
N THR A 401 1.41 -11.25 7.75
CA THR A 401 2.23 -10.64 8.80
C THR A 401 3.43 -11.52 9.14
N LEU A 402 3.32 -12.84 9.05
CA LEU A 402 4.44 -13.76 9.26
C LEU A 402 5.52 -13.62 8.19
N CYS A 403 5.16 -13.33 6.92
CA CYS A 403 6.15 -12.95 5.89
C CYS A 403 6.99 -11.73 6.34
N MET A 404 6.41 -10.81 7.12
CA MET A 404 7.11 -9.59 7.57
C MET A 404 7.89 -9.77 8.89
N VAL A 405 7.69 -10.88 9.61
CA VAL A 405 8.32 -11.14 10.92
C VAL A 405 9.45 -12.17 10.81
N ARG A 406 9.31 -13.14 9.90
CA ARG A 406 10.36 -14.13 9.62
C ARG A 406 11.51 -13.47 8.85
N PRO A 407 12.73 -14.06 8.88
CA PRO A 407 13.83 -13.64 8.03
C PRO A 407 13.40 -13.58 6.56
N ASP A 408 13.73 -12.50 5.86
CA ASP A 408 13.38 -12.35 4.44
C ASP A 408 14.16 -13.35 3.58
N ALA A 409 13.60 -13.81 2.45
CA ALA A 409 14.29 -14.75 1.57
C ALA A 409 15.61 -14.19 1.02
N ARG A 410 15.70 -12.86 0.85
CA ARG A 410 16.96 -12.18 0.46
C ARG A 410 18.01 -12.29 1.56
N ASP A 411 17.62 -12.11 2.82
CA ASP A 411 18.53 -12.22 3.97
C ASP A 411 18.98 -13.67 4.17
N GLN A 412 18.04 -14.62 4.07
CA GLN A 412 18.33 -16.05 4.11
C GLN A 412 19.35 -16.45 3.03
N ALA A 413 19.19 -15.95 1.81
CA ALA A 413 20.13 -16.20 0.73
C ALA A 413 21.53 -15.64 1.03
N VAL A 414 21.62 -14.42 1.60
CA VAL A 414 22.91 -13.84 2.00
C VAL A 414 23.59 -14.67 3.09
N GLU A 415 22.84 -15.10 4.11
CA GLU A 415 23.36 -15.92 5.21
C GLU A 415 23.87 -17.27 4.70
N TRP A 416 23.06 -17.97 3.91
CA TRP A 416 23.44 -19.26 3.33
C TRP A 416 24.67 -19.15 2.42
N ILE A 417 24.75 -18.10 1.58
CA ILE A 417 25.91 -17.85 0.72
C ILE A 417 27.18 -17.63 1.56
N ARG A 418 27.08 -16.91 2.67
CA ARG A 418 28.20 -16.70 3.61
C ARG A 418 28.65 -17.99 4.29
N GLU A 419 27.79 -18.97 4.46
CA GLU A 419 28.15 -20.23 5.11
C GLU A 419 28.70 -21.27 4.13
N ASN A 420 28.16 -21.32 2.91
CA ASN A 420 28.39 -22.43 1.99
C ASN A 420 29.25 -22.07 0.76
N ILE A 421 29.30 -20.79 0.35
CA ILE A 421 30.08 -20.38 -0.83
C ILE A 421 31.47 -19.88 -0.44
N SER A 422 32.48 -20.41 -1.14
CA SER A 422 33.88 -20.05 -0.99
C SER A 422 34.15 -18.56 -1.32
N GLU A 423 35.06 -17.94 -0.58
CA GLU A 423 35.46 -16.55 -0.83
C GLU A 423 36.02 -16.37 -2.24
N ARG A 424 35.81 -15.17 -2.80
CA ARG A 424 36.23 -14.75 -4.14
C ARG A 424 35.50 -15.43 -5.30
N SER A 425 34.55 -16.33 -5.02
CA SER A 425 33.61 -16.84 -6.03
C SER A 425 32.92 -15.70 -6.78
N VAL A 426 32.66 -15.93 -8.07
CA VAL A 426 31.98 -14.98 -8.94
C VAL A 426 30.47 -15.21 -8.86
N ILE A 427 29.74 -14.22 -8.33
CA ILE A 427 28.28 -14.28 -8.23
C ILE A 427 27.68 -13.25 -9.19
N ALA A 428 26.80 -13.72 -10.07
CA ALA A 428 26.19 -12.89 -11.10
C ALA A 428 24.67 -12.71 -10.94
N PHE A 429 24.19 -11.60 -11.51
CA PHE A 429 22.78 -11.22 -11.53
C PHE A 429 22.30 -11.03 -12.97
N PRO A 430 21.12 -11.56 -13.35
CA PRO A 430 20.61 -11.49 -14.71
C PRO A 430 20.12 -10.08 -15.10
N THR A 431 19.71 -9.28 -14.12
CA THR A 431 19.32 -7.87 -14.28
C THR A 431 20.26 -6.98 -13.47
N VAL A 432 20.06 -5.66 -13.56
CA VAL A 432 20.79 -4.73 -12.68
C VAL A 432 20.29 -4.92 -11.24
N PRO A 433 21.16 -5.30 -10.28
CA PRO A 433 20.76 -5.53 -8.90
C PRO A 433 19.96 -4.35 -8.33
N TRP A 434 18.90 -4.67 -7.61
CA TRP A 434 18.08 -3.68 -6.93
C TRP A 434 17.44 -4.25 -5.66
N PHE A 435 16.38 -3.63 -5.14
CA PHE A 435 15.81 -3.97 -3.83
C PHE A 435 15.33 -5.44 -3.69
N TYR A 436 15.09 -6.12 -4.81
CA TYR A 436 14.65 -7.51 -4.86
C TYR A 436 15.80 -8.51 -4.91
N THR A 437 17.04 -8.04 -5.07
CA THR A 437 18.26 -8.84 -5.11
C THR A 437 18.80 -9.05 -3.69
N PRO A 438 19.28 -10.25 -3.32
CA PRO A 438 20.01 -10.45 -2.06
C PRO A 438 21.16 -9.44 -1.90
N PRO A 439 21.22 -8.67 -0.80
CA PRO A 439 22.22 -7.63 -0.60
C PRO A 439 23.59 -8.21 -0.24
N LEU A 440 24.30 -8.75 -1.24
CA LEU A 440 25.70 -9.17 -1.09
C LEU A 440 26.66 -7.96 -0.96
N PHE A 441 26.15 -6.75 -1.19
CA PHE A 441 26.78 -5.48 -0.84
C PHE A 441 25.74 -4.48 -0.32
N PRO A 442 26.08 -3.58 0.62
CA PRO A 442 25.08 -2.77 1.34
C PRO A 442 24.25 -1.81 0.47
N GLU A 443 24.83 -1.27 -0.60
CA GLU A 443 24.23 -0.26 -1.48
C GLU A 443 23.41 -0.85 -2.65
N THR A 444 23.09 -2.15 -2.61
CA THR A 444 22.33 -2.84 -3.67
C THR A 444 21.02 -2.15 -4.04
N GLY A 445 20.39 -1.41 -3.13
CA GLY A 445 19.12 -0.72 -3.35
C GLY A 445 19.20 0.78 -3.66
N GLU A 446 20.38 1.34 -3.95
CA GLU A 446 20.52 2.78 -4.28
C GLU A 446 19.62 3.18 -5.47
N LEU A 447 19.14 4.42 -5.58
CA LEU A 447 18.09 4.78 -6.56
C LEU A 447 18.55 4.70 -8.02
N PHE A 448 19.74 5.21 -8.31
CA PHE A 448 20.24 5.34 -9.67
C PHE A 448 21.04 4.12 -10.08
N TRP A 449 20.66 3.50 -11.20
CA TRP A 449 21.20 2.19 -11.59
C TRP A 449 22.67 2.26 -11.99
N GLU A 450 23.11 3.38 -12.58
CA GLU A 450 24.52 3.63 -12.89
C GLU A 450 25.35 3.74 -11.62
N GLU A 451 24.81 4.35 -10.56
CA GLU A 451 25.48 4.48 -9.27
C GLU A 451 25.58 3.13 -8.57
N ARG A 452 24.49 2.32 -8.61
CA ARG A 452 24.50 0.94 -8.11
C ARG A 452 25.58 0.08 -8.77
N LEU A 453 25.66 0.11 -10.10
CA LEU A 453 26.66 -0.67 -10.84
C LEU A 453 28.08 -0.21 -10.53
N LYS A 454 28.32 1.10 -10.45
CA LYS A 454 29.63 1.65 -10.05
C LYS A 454 30.01 1.22 -8.63
N ALA A 455 29.08 1.32 -7.68
CA ALA A 455 29.27 0.89 -6.30
C ALA A 455 29.59 -0.60 -6.22
N MET A 456 28.83 -1.45 -6.92
CA MET A 456 29.06 -2.89 -6.98
C MET A 456 30.44 -3.23 -7.57
N GLN A 457 30.85 -2.56 -8.66
CA GLN A 457 32.15 -2.79 -9.29
C GLN A 457 33.33 -2.35 -8.41
N ALA A 458 33.15 -1.29 -7.62
CA ALA A 458 34.15 -0.79 -6.67
C ALA A 458 34.14 -1.54 -5.32
N PHE A 459 33.13 -2.37 -5.06
CA PHE A 459 32.98 -3.06 -3.79
C PHE A 459 33.96 -4.23 -3.66
N GLU A 460 34.97 -4.07 -2.81
CA GLU A 460 35.92 -5.12 -2.44
C GLU A 460 35.33 -6.00 -1.32
N GLY A 461 34.34 -6.82 -1.69
CA GLY A 461 33.66 -7.74 -0.78
C GLY A 461 34.25 -9.15 -0.73
N ARG A 462 33.54 -10.03 0.00
CA ARG A 462 33.85 -11.47 0.07
C ARG A 462 33.72 -12.18 -1.28
N TYR A 463 32.89 -11.65 -2.18
CA TYR A 463 32.60 -12.23 -3.49
C TYR A 463 32.85 -11.22 -4.61
N ARG A 464 33.17 -11.71 -5.80
CA ARG A 464 33.24 -10.87 -6.99
C ARG A 464 31.86 -10.80 -7.62
N LEU A 465 31.23 -9.63 -7.55
CA LEU A 465 29.87 -9.42 -8.04
C LEU A 465 29.86 -8.95 -9.50
N VAL A 466 28.97 -9.53 -10.32
CA VAL A 466 28.86 -9.22 -11.76
C VAL A 466 27.39 -9.01 -12.15
N SER A 467 27.09 -7.91 -12.83
CA SER A 467 25.79 -7.72 -13.50
C SER A 467 25.92 -8.24 -14.92
N LEU A 468 25.03 -9.15 -15.33
CA LEU A 468 24.92 -9.61 -16.72
C LEU A 468 24.11 -8.63 -17.57
N ALA A 469 23.49 -7.62 -16.95
CA ALA A 469 22.82 -6.50 -17.61
C ALA A 469 23.74 -5.25 -17.66
N PRO A 470 23.56 -4.35 -18.65
CA PRO A 470 22.63 -4.43 -19.79
C PRO A 470 23.20 -5.19 -21.02
N PRO A 471 22.36 -5.83 -21.85
CA PRO A 471 20.91 -6.01 -21.70
C PRO A 471 20.58 -7.06 -20.63
N GLU A 472 19.43 -6.92 -19.98
CA GLU A 472 18.93 -7.91 -19.01
C GLU A 472 18.73 -9.28 -19.65
N TRP A 473 18.92 -10.35 -18.86
CA TRP A 473 18.74 -11.74 -19.30
C TRP A 473 19.60 -12.10 -20.53
N SER A 474 20.83 -11.59 -20.60
CA SER A 474 21.75 -11.86 -21.69
C SER A 474 22.40 -13.25 -21.57
N ALA A 475 21.95 -14.20 -22.39
CA ALA A 475 22.57 -15.53 -22.50
C ALA A 475 24.02 -15.46 -23.01
N GLU A 476 24.34 -14.45 -23.82
CA GLU A 476 25.70 -14.18 -24.28
C GLU A 476 26.61 -13.79 -23.11
N ASN A 477 26.17 -12.86 -22.26
CA ASN A 477 26.95 -12.43 -21.09
C ASN A 477 27.11 -13.57 -20.08
N LEU A 478 26.09 -14.42 -19.90
CA LEU A 478 26.21 -15.63 -19.07
C LEU A 478 27.34 -16.55 -19.57
N ARG A 479 27.39 -16.81 -20.88
CA ARG A 479 28.42 -17.66 -21.51
C ARG A 479 29.80 -17.01 -21.56
N LEU A 480 29.85 -15.68 -21.68
CA LEU A 480 31.11 -14.93 -21.73
C LEU A 480 31.77 -14.86 -20.35
N HIS A 481 30.99 -14.54 -19.32
CA HIS A 481 31.51 -14.35 -17.96
C HIS A 481 31.67 -15.67 -17.20
N GLN A 482 30.88 -16.70 -17.54
CA GLN A 482 30.83 -17.99 -16.86
C GLN A 482 30.93 -17.86 -15.33
N PRO A 483 30.05 -17.08 -14.68
CA PRO A 483 30.10 -16.90 -13.24
C PRO A 483 29.99 -18.25 -12.50
N ASP A 484 30.53 -18.35 -11.31
CA ASP A 484 30.43 -19.58 -10.51
C ASP A 484 28.99 -19.79 -10.04
N TYR A 485 28.30 -18.69 -9.72
CA TYR A 485 26.92 -18.70 -9.24
C TYR A 485 26.06 -17.62 -9.91
N VAL A 486 24.76 -17.89 -10.06
CA VAL A 486 23.75 -16.94 -10.55
C VAL A 486 22.60 -16.85 -9.56
N LEU A 487 22.28 -15.63 -9.14
CA LEU A 487 21.14 -15.34 -8.27
C LEU A 487 19.98 -14.77 -9.08
N ILE A 488 18.79 -15.36 -8.92
CA ILE A 488 17.58 -14.95 -9.60
C ILE A 488 16.47 -14.72 -8.58
N SER A 489 15.91 -13.52 -8.56
CA SER A 489 14.73 -13.20 -7.77
C SER A 489 13.45 -13.54 -8.55
N GLU A 490 12.45 -14.08 -7.86
CA GLU A 490 11.12 -14.24 -8.46
C GLU A 490 10.53 -12.90 -8.89
N PHE A 491 10.88 -11.81 -8.20
CA PHE A 491 10.37 -10.47 -8.48
C PHE A 491 10.67 -10.02 -9.92
N GLU A 492 11.89 -10.29 -10.40
CA GLU A 492 12.34 -9.96 -11.75
C GLU A 492 11.96 -11.04 -12.77
N ALA A 493 11.88 -12.31 -12.35
CA ALA A 493 11.70 -13.44 -13.26
C ALA A 493 10.22 -13.73 -13.59
N ARG A 494 9.30 -13.54 -12.63
CA ARG A 494 7.92 -14.05 -12.72
C ARG A 494 7.18 -13.53 -13.96
N ASP A 495 7.21 -12.22 -14.17
CA ASP A 495 6.42 -11.59 -15.23
C ASP A 495 7.02 -11.82 -16.62
N VAL A 496 8.35 -11.78 -16.74
CA VAL A 496 9.05 -12.08 -18.00
C VAL A 496 8.92 -13.56 -18.40
N ALA A 497 8.88 -14.46 -17.41
CA ALA A 497 8.56 -15.87 -17.61
C ALA A 497 7.11 -16.07 -18.08
N ARG A 498 6.15 -15.39 -17.43
CA ARG A 498 4.72 -15.47 -17.73
C ARG A 498 4.40 -15.07 -19.17
N ILE A 499 5.05 -14.01 -19.68
CA ILE A 499 4.85 -13.55 -21.08
C ILE A 499 5.73 -14.29 -22.09
N GLY A 500 6.60 -15.21 -21.64
CA GLY A 500 7.46 -16.00 -22.51
C GLY A 500 8.50 -15.18 -23.27
N ARG A 501 9.11 -14.19 -22.60
CA ARG A 501 10.08 -13.29 -23.23
C ARG A 501 11.24 -14.07 -23.87
N PRO A 502 11.61 -13.82 -25.16
CA PRO A 502 12.57 -14.65 -25.87
C PRO A 502 13.98 -14.68 -25.25
N ASP A 503 14.48 -13.54 -24.80
CA ASP A 503 15.76 -13.37 -24.11
C ASP A 503 15.77 -14.14 -22.77
N TYR A 504 14.72 -14.01 -21.95
CA TYR A 504 14.56 -14.78 -20.72
C TYR A 504 14.58 -16.28 -20.99
N ARG A 505 13.85 -16.76 -22.01
CA ARG A 505 13.87 -18.18 -22.38
C ARG A 505 15.25 -18.65 -22.83
N ALA A 506 15.95 -17.86 -23.64
CA ALA A 506 17.31 -18.17 -24.09
C ALA A 506 18.30 -18.19 -22.91
N PHE A 507 18.16 -17.25 -21.97
CA PHE A 507 18.95 -17.18 -20.75
C PHE A 507 18.72 -18.42 -19.88
N MET A 508 17.47 -18.76 -19.58
CA MET A 508 17.13 -19.92 -18.75
C MET A 508 17.57 -21.23 -19.41
N GLN A 509 17.48 -21.34 -20.75
CA GLN A 509 18.00 -22.50 -21.48
C GLN A 509 19.52 -22.63 -21.33
N ALA A 510 20.27 -21.53 -21.48
CA ALA A 510 21.72 -21.54 -21.28
C ALA A 510 22.09 -21.84 -19.80
N LEU A 511 21.35 -21.26 -18.86
CA LEU A 511 21.52 -21.51 -17.43
C LEU A 511 21.33 -23.00 -17.10
N GLN A 512 20.23 -23.62 -17.54
CA GLN A 512 19.96 -25.03 -17.27
C GLN A 512 20.95 -26.01 -17.95
N GLN A 513 21.61 -25.57 -19.02
CA GLN A 513 22.66 -26.34 -19.69
C GLN A 513 23.90 -26.47 -18.80
N ASP A 514 24.36 -25.36 -18.22
CA ASP A 514 25.67 -25.29 -17.56
C ASP A 514 25.61 -25.20 -16.02
N TYR A 515 24.43 -24.92 -15.46
CA TYR A 515 24.20 -24.70 -14.03
C TYR A 515 23.14 -25.67 -13.48
N VAL A 516 23.18 -25.87 -12.17
CA VAL A 516 22.18 -26.61 -11.38
C VAL A 516 21.59 -25.70 -10.33
N LEU A 517 20.29 -25.85 -10.07
CA LEU A 517 19.65 -25.16 -8.95
C LEU A 517 20.17 -25.77 -7.65
N LEU A 518 20.82 -24.95 -6.83
CA LEU A 518 21.39 -25.38 -5.55
C LEU A 518 20.36 -25.24 -4.43
N GLU A 519 19.79 -24.06 -4.29
CA GLU A 519 18.91 -23.73 -3.17
C GLU A 519 17.82 -22.74 -3.59
N THR A 520 16.68 -22.80 -2.92
CA THR A 520 15.55 -21.88 -3.13
C THR A 520 15.08 -21.31 -1.80
N PHE A 521 15.33 -20.02 -1.61
CA PHE A 521 14.92 -19.30 -0.40
C PHE A 521 13.52 -18.73 -0.62
N SER A 522 12.60 -19.04 0.30
CA SER A 522 11.21 -18.59 0.22
C SER A 522 10.74 -18.05 1.56
N ASN A 523 10.00 -16.96 1.49
CA ASN A 523 9.26 -16.42 2.62
C ASN A 523 7.76 -16.34 2.30
N GLY A 524 7.24 -17.35 1.60
CA GLY A 524 5.84 -17.44 1.19
C GLY A 524 4.86 -17.56 2.37
N PRO A 525 3.56 -17.23 2.15
CA PRO A 525 2.50 -17.55 3.10
C PRO A 525 2.48 -19.04 3.42
N ALA A 526 2.40 -19.41 4.70
CA ALA A 526 2.51 -20.80 5.16
C ALA A 526 1.16 -21.45 5.50
N LEU A 527 0.12 -20.64 5.73
CA LEU A 527 -1.19 -21.10 6.17
C LEU A 527 -2.21 -21.05 5.03
N VAL A 528 -2.20 -19.98 4.24
CA VAL A 528 -3.24 -19.66 3.26
C VAL A 528 -2.67 -18.96 2.04
N GLY A 529 -3.20 -19.36 0.87
CA GLY A 529 -2.87 -18.73 -0.41
C GLY A 529 -1.87 -19.54 -1.23
N ASN A 530 -2.01 -19.45 -2.55
CA ASN A 530 -1.05 -20.00 -3.48
C ASN A 530 -0.06 -18.88 -3.83
N ARG A 531 1.22 -19.03 -3.45
CA ARG A 531 2.31 -18.10 -3.76
C ARG A 531 2.31 -17.65 -5.22
N ASN A 532 2.06 -18.57 -6.14
CA ASN A 532 2.08 -18.33 -7.58
C ASN A 532 0.90 -17.45 -8.06
N SER A 533 -0.13 -17.31 -7.22
CA SER A 533 -1.29 -16.46 -7.48
C SER A 533 -1.24 -15.10 -6.79
N LEU A 534 -0.20 -14.84 -5.98
CA LEU A 534 -0.07 -13.59 -5.27
C LEU A 534 0.12 -12.41 -6.25
N PRO A 535 -0.60 -11.29 -6.09
CA PRO A 535 -0.34 -10.07 -6.82
C PRO A 535 1.11 -9.62 -6.67
N HIS A 536 1.63 -8.93 -7.68
CA HIS A 536 3.02 -8.46 -7.72
C HIS A 536 3.42 -7.65 -6.46
N ASP A 537 2.53 -6.83 -5.88
CA ASP A 537 2.79 -6.12 -4.62
C ASP A 537 3.14 -7.02 -3.43
N MET A 538 2.66 -8.26 -3.41
CA MET A 538 2.93 -9.19 -2.31
C MET A 538 4.33 -9.80 -2.40
N LEU A 539 5.00 -9.67 -3.56
CA LEU A 539 6.38 -10.13 -3.74
C LEU A 539 7.40 -9.26 -3.01
N TYR A 540 7.00 -8.08 -2.54
CA TYR A 540 7.87 -7.29 -1.67
C TYR A 540 8.20 -8.06 -0.39
N ILE A 541 7.20 -8.67 0.26
CA ILE A 541 7.32 -9.31 1.58
C ILE A 541 7.43 -10.83 1.51
N CYS A 542 6.91 -11.45 0.45
CA CYS A 542 6.98 -12.90 0.26
C CYS A 542 7.74 -13.27 -1.05
N PRO A 543 9.00 -12.80 -1.26
CA PRO A 543 9.78 -13.08 -2.46
C PRO A 543 10.33 -14.52 -2.50
N GLU A 544 10.81 -14.94 -3.68
CA GLU A 544 11.66 -16.14 -3.85
C GLU A 544 13.02 -15.67 -4.33
N VAL A 545 14.05 -16.37 -3.89
CA VAL A 545 15.39 -16.24 -4.43
C VAL A 545 15.89 -17.63 -4.79
N MET A 546 16.28 -17.81 -6.05
CA MET A 546 16.88 -19.04 -6.55
C MET A 546 18.38 -18.83 -6.72
N LEU A 547 19.17 -19.74 -6.19
CA LEU A 547 20.62 -19.79 -6.37
C LEU A 547 20.99 -20.93 -7.30
N TRP A 548 21.67 -20.61 -8.40
CA TRP A 548 22.18 -21.57 -9.37
C TRP A 548 23.70 -21.64 -9.28
N GLY A 549 24.27 -22.85 -9.22
CA GLY A 549 25.71 -23.09 -9.23
C GLY A 549 26.16 -23.73 -10.53
N ARG A 550 27.32 -23.31 -11.06
CA ARG A 550 27.89 -23.91 -12.28
C ARG A 550 28.28 -25.35 -12.00
N LYS A 551 27.86 -26.29 -12.86
CA LYS A 551 28.05 -27.75 -12.64
C LYS A 551 29.49 -28.12 -12.29
N THR A 552 30.46 -27.54 -13.01
CA THR A 552 31.88 -27.81 -12.76
C THR A 552 32.36 -27.33 -11.40
N VAL A 553 31.85 -26.21 -10.90
CA VAL A 553 32.21 -25.67 -9.56
C VAL A 553 31.63 -26.55 -8.47
N VAL A 554 30.36 -26.88 -8.60
CA VAL A 554 29.63 -27.70 -7.62
C VAL A 554 30.25 -29.10 -7.52
N GLU A 555 30.62 -29.70 -8.66
CA GLU A 555 31.32 -31.00 -8.69
C GLU A 555 32.69 -30.94 -8.00
N ASP A 556 33.47 -29.87 -8.22
CA ASP A 556 34.78 -29.68 -7.60
C ASP A 556 34.68 -29.49 -6.07
N GLU A 557 33.67 -28.75 -5.59
CA GLU A 557 33.42 -28.54 -4.15
C GLU A 557 33.00 -29.85 -3.45
N LEU A 558 32.14 -30.66 -4.09
CA LEU A 558 31.75 -31.98 -3.59
C LEU A 558 32.94 -32.96 -3.54
N ASN A 559 33.82 -32.92 -4.55
CA ASN A 559 34.99 -33.79 -4.62
C ASN A 559 36.09 -33.41 -3.62
N THR A 560 36.13 -32.16 -3.18
CA THR A 560 37.11 -31.65 -2.20
C THR A 560 36.62 -31.71 -0.75
N GLY A 561 35.41 -32.23 -0.51
CA GLY A 561 34.85 -32.41 0.84
C GLY A 561 34.30 -31.13 1.46
N GLY A 562 34.08 -30.07 0.66
CA GLY A 562 33.24 -28.95 1.05
C GLY A 562 31.79 -29.41 1.10
N ALA A 563 31.11 -29.24 2.22
CA ALA A 563 29.69 -29.56 2.31
C ALA A 563 28.88 -28.66 1.35
N PRO A 564 27.84 -29.19 0.66
CA PRO A 564 27.00 -28.42 -0.25
C PRO A 564 26.11 -27.40 0.44
#